data_AF-A0A257CJX6-F1
#
_entry.id   AF-A0A257CJX6-F1
#
_cell.length_a   1.000
_cell.length_b   1.000
_cell.length_c   1.000
_cell.angle_alpha   90.00
_cell.angle_beta   90.00
_cell.angle_gamma   90.00
#
_symmetry.space_group_name_H-M   'P 1'
#
loop_
_entity.id
_entity.type
_entity.pdbx_description
1 polymer ?
#
loop_
_entity_poly.entity_id
_entity_poly.type
_entity_poly.pdbx_seq_one_letter_code
_entity_poly.pdbx_strand_id
1 'polypeptide(L)'
;MPDLIVHTYGPAWNTIDLSPFSVKLQTWLRLARLPFTTRLSIPSRMPQGKLPVLDMDGQRLPDSTAIINALRERHGDPLGDWQRTPEQRALARAVQSMLETDLYFTAVWWRWTPPGNQALLRAEMAHYFQGLGVPKLLAPLAFAQARKGIQKQLQAQGAGRKSPEELTANSEQIMSALRDCLGDQPFLLGDAPATIDATGFAFLHTLLNTPLDIPLKTRVLAMPTLVAYHQRMLALCWPERVA
;
A
#
# COMPACT_ATOMS: atom_id res chain seq x y z
N MET A 1 -20.60 16.95 4.30
CA MET A 1 -19.89 16.02 3.39
C MET A 1 -20.39 14.63 3.72
N PRO A 2 -20.54 13.72 2.74
CA PRO A 2 -20.94 12.34 3.02
C PRO A 2 -19.91 11.67 3.93
N ASP A 3 -20.35 10.77 4.80
CA ASP A 3 -19.47 9.98 5.66
C ASP A 3 -18.68 8.99 4.79
N LEU A 4 -17.41 9.30 4.55
CA LEU A 4 -16.49 8.40 3.86
C LEU A 4 -15.99 7.34 4.85
N ILE A 5 -16.33 6.08 4.61
CA ILE A 5 -15.87 4.95 5.44
C ILE A 5 -14.96 4.06 4.60
N VAL A 6 -13.68 3.99 4.96
CA VAL A 6 -12.69 3.16 4.28
C VAL A 6 -12.60 1.80 4.97
N HIS A 7 -13.00 0.76 4.27
CA HIS A 7 -12.82 -0.62 4.69
C HIS A 7 -11.36 -1.03 4.47
N THR A 8 -10.70 -1.53 5.53
CA THR A 8 -9.25 -1.78 5.55
C THR A 8 -8.88 -3.02 6.37
N TYR A 9 -7.59 -3.37 6.37
CA TYR A 9 -7.05 -4.43 7.25
C TYR A 9 -6.73 -3.91 8.66
N GLY A 10 -6.73 -2.59 8.84
CA GLY A 10 -6.35 -1.93 10.08
C GLY A 10 -4.84 -1.80 10.25
N PRO A 11 -4.41 -0.99 11.23
CA PRO A 11 -3.00 -0.85 11.57
C PRO A 11 -2.37 -2.19 11.95
N ALA A 12 -1.12 -2.39 11.56
CA ALA A 12 -0.35 -3.56 11.94
C ALA A 12 1.11 -3.20 12.16
N TRP A 13 1.71 -3.73 13.22
CA TRP A 13 3.03 -3.31 13.66
C TRP A 13 3.11 -1.77 13.73
N ASN A 14 4.08 -1.15 13.04
CA ASN A 14 4.24 0.30 12.96
C ASN A 14 3.68 0.88 11.65
N THR A 15 2.91 0.11 10.86
CA THR A 15 2.32 0.60 9.61
C THR A 15 0.91 1.17 9.82
N ILE A 16 0.51 2.10 8.95
CA ILE A 16 -0.87 2.64 8.90
C ILE A 16 -1.89 1.53 8.59
N ASP A 17 -1.53 0.61 7.70
CA ASP A 17 -2.32 -0.57 7.33
C ASP A 17 -1.40 -1.69 6.80
N LEU A 18 -1.87 -2.95 6.80
CA LEU A 18 -1.16 -4.09 6.19
C LEU A 18 -1.04 -4.01 4.67
N SER A 19 -1.98 -3.34 4.01
CA SER A 19 -2.06 -3.21 2.56
C SER A 19 -1.55 -1.83 2.11
N PRO A 20 -0.55 -1.75 1.22
CA PRO A 20 -0.13 -0.47 0.66
C PRO A 20 -1.28 0.21 -0.09
N PHE A 21 -2.24 -0.52 -0.67
CA PHE A 21 -3.41 0.09 -1.31
C PHE A 21 -4.32 0.81 -0.31
N SER A 22 -4.44 0.29 0.91
CA SER A 22 -5.21 0.96 1.98
C SER A 22 -4.47 2.17 2.52
N VAL A 23 -3.15 2.09 2.66
CA VAL A 23 -2.31 3.26 3.03
C VAL A 23 -2.38 4.34 1.95
N LYS A 24 -2.33 3.95 0.66
CA LYS A 24 -2.45 4.86 -0.49
C LYS A 24 -3.76 5.65 -0.42
N LEU A 25 -4.90 4.96 -0.30
CA LEU A 25 -6.21 5.62 -0.27
C LEU A 25 -6.35 6.56 0.93
N GLN A 26 -5.97 6.11 2.13
CA GLN A 26 -6.02 6.94 3.33
C GLN A 26 -5.12 8.18 3.21
N THR A 27 -3.89 8.01 2.69
CA THR A 27 -2.95 9.11 2.48
C THR A 27 -3.49 10.11 1.45
N TRP A 28 -4.06 9.62 0.35
CA TRP A 28 -4.67 10.47 -0.66
C TRP A 28 -5.84 11.28 -0.10
N LEU A 29 -6.72 10.66 0.69
CA LEU A 29 -7.83 11.35 1.36
C LEU A 29 -7.33 12.47 2.29
N ARG A 30 -6.23 12.25 3.02
CA ARG A 30 -5.61 13.30 3.86
C ARG A 30 -5.01 14.44 3.02
N LEU A 31 -4.30 14.13 1.93
CA LEU A 31 -3.79 15.15 1.00
C LEU A 31 -4.94 15.99 0.39
N ALA A 32 -6.02 15.32 -0.01
CA ALA A 32 -7.24 15.94 -0.53
C ALA A 32 -8.07 16.67 0.53
N ARG A 33 -7.68 16.59 1.81
CA ARG A 33 -8.41 17.15 2.97
C ARG A 33 -9.86 16.67 3.07
N LEU A 34 -10.10 15.42 2.64
CA LEU A 34 -11.41 14.77 2.75
C LEU A 34 -11.46 13.98 4.06
N PRO A 35 -12.35 14.31 5.00
CA PRO A 35 -12.50 13.56 6.24
C PRO A 35 -13.03 12.17 5.96
N PHE A 36 -12.49 11.17 6.67
CA PHE A 36 -12.92 9.78 6.57
C PHE A 36 -12.74 9.06 7.90
N THR A 37 -13.41 7.92 8.04
CA THR A 37 -13.14 6.95 9.10
C THR A 37 -12.73 5.62 8.50
N THR A 38 -12.11 4.76 9.29
CA THR A 38 -11.73 3.41 8.86
C THR A 38 -12.59 2.36 9.53
N ARG A 39 -12.80 1.24 8.83
CA ARG A 39 -13.49 0.07 9.34
C ARG A 39 -12.71 -1.19 9.04
N LEU A 40 -12.41 -1.98 10.07
CA LEU A 40 -11.85 -3.31 9.90
C LEU A 40 -12.82 -4.20 9.14
N SER A 41 -12.36 -4.92 8.12
CA SER A 41 -13.26 -5.71 7.26
C SER A 41 -12.64 -6.97 6.68
N ILE A 42 -13.50 -7.90 6.27
CA ILE A 42 -13.11 -9.19 5.68
C ILE A 42 -13.10 -9.06 4.15
N PRO A 43 -11.96 -9.23 3.45
CA PRO A 43 -11.85 -9.05 2.01
C PRO A 43 -12.87 -9.88 1.22
N SER A 44 -13.10 -11.14 1.60
CA SER A 44 -14.05 -12.03 0.91
C SER A 44 -15.52 -11.59 0.99
N ARG A 45 -15.86 -10.64 1.87
CA ARG A 45 -17.20 -10.03 1.99
C ARG A 45 -17.29 -8.67 1.28
N MET A 46 -16.20 -8.22 0.68
CA MET A 46 -16.11 -6.94 -0.01
C MET A 46 -16.16 -7.15 -1.53
N PRO A 47 -16.62 -6.15 -2.31
CA PRO A 47 -16.57 -6.21 -3.76
C PRO A 47 -15.15 -6.56 -4.25
N GLN A 48 -15.08 -7.39 -5.30
CA GLN A 48 -13.83 -7.94 -5.87
C GLN A 48 -12.98 -8.79 -4.90
N GLY A 49 -13.45 -9.08 -3.68
CA GLY A 49 -12.72 -9.90 -2.72
C GLY A 49 -11.47 -9.22 -2.14
N LYS A 50 -11.38 -7.89 -2.23
CA LYS A 50 -10.17 -7.10 -1.90
C LYS A 50 -10.49 -5.88 -1.04
N LEU A 51 -9.42 -5.31 -0.46
CA LEU A 51 -9.42 -4.05 0.26
C LEU A 51 -8.30 -3.15 -0.29
N PRO A 52 -8.46 -1.81 -0.27
CA PRO A 52 -9.54 -1.09 0.37
C PRO A 52 -10.84 -1.05 -0.44
N VAL A 53 -11.93 -0.74 0.25
CA VAL A 53 -13.24 -0.39 -0.33
C VAL A 53 -13.74 0.89 0.36
N LEU A 54 -14.34 1.80 -0.38
CA LEU A 54 -14.97 3.00 0.16
C LEU A 54 -16.49 2.81 0.18
N ASP A 55 -17.08 2.94 1.37
CA ASP A 55 -18.52 3.16 1.51
C ASP A 55 -18.78 4.68 1.40
N MET A 56 -19.59 5.08 0.42
CA MET A 56 -19.99 6.47 0.16
C MET A 56 -21.42 6.48 -0.40
N ASP A 57 -22.33 7.22 0.23
CA ASP A 57 -23.75 7.32 -0.15
C ASP A 57 -24.47 5.96 -0.33
N GLY A 58 -24.16 5.01 0.55
CA GLY A 58 -24.72 3.65 0.48
C GLY A 58 -24.16 2.78 -0.64
N GLN A 59 -23.19 3.28 -1.42
CA GLN A 59 -22.47 2.51 -2.44
C GLN A 59 -21.11 2.05 -1.94
N ARG A 60 -20.69 0.86 -2.38
CA ARG A 60 -19.36 0.31 -2.10
C ARG A 60 -18.49 0.39 -3.35
N LEU A 61 -17.48 1.25 -3.33
CA LEU A 61 -16.52 1.40 -4.42
C LEU A 61 -15.24 0.62 -4.09
N PRO A 62 -14.89 -0.44 -4.83
CA PRO A 62 -13.62 -1.14 -4.65
C PRO A 62 -12.48 -0.48 -5.44
N ASP A 63 -11.25 -0.92 -5.13
CA ASP A 63 -10.00 -0.51 -5.77
C ASP A 63 -9.58 0.93 -5.47
N SER A 64 -8.41 1.10 -4.85
CA SER A 64 -7.92 2.42 -4.44
C SER A 64 -7.81 3.43 -5.57
N THR A 65 -7.50 3.01 -6.81
CA THR A 65 -7.36 3.90 -7.96
C THR A 65 -8.74 4.30 -8.49
N ALA A 66 -9.66 3.34 -8.62
CA ALA A 66 -11.03 3.61 -9.02
C ALA A 66 -11.75 4.54 -8.02
N ILE A 67 -11.55 4.30 -6.71
CA ILE A 67 -12.07 5.17 -5.64
C ILE A 67 -11.53 6.59 -5.78
N ILE A 68 -10.21 6.77 -5.93
CA ILE A 68 -9.60 8.09 -6.07
C ILE A 68 -10.15 8.81 -7.31
N ASN A 69 -10.29 8.12 -8.45
CA ASN A 69 -10.85 8.71 -9.67
C ASN A 69 -12.30 9.15 -9.47
N ALA A 70 -13.15 8.32 -8.86
CA ALA A 70 -14.54 8.67 -8.57
C ALA A 70 -14.66 9.87 -7.62
N LEU A 71 -13.79 9.95 -6.60
CA LEU A 71 -13.74 11.11 -5.70
C LEU A 71 -13.27 12.38 -6.42
N ARG A 72 -12.33 12.26 -7.37
CA ARG A 72 -11.87 13.40 -8.18
C ARG A 72 -12.94 13.90 -9.14
N GLU A 73 -13.68 12.99 -9.77
CA GLU A 73 -14.83 13.33 -10.60
C GLU A 73 -15.91 14.08 -9.79
N ARG A 74 -16.10 13.69 -8.53
CA ARG A 74 -17.10 14.29 -7.64
C ARG A 74 -16.67 15.61 -7.01
N HIS A 75 -15.43 15.71 -6.56
CA HIS A 75 -14.94 16.82 -5.72
C HIS A 75 -13.94 17.74 -6.45
N GLY A 76 -13.68 17.49 -7.73
CA GLY A 76 -12.62 18.12 -8.49
C GLY A 76 -11.26 17.51 -8.17
N ASP A 77 -10.19 18.19 -8.56
CA ASP A 77 -8.84 17.64 -8.53
C ASP A 77 -7.94 18.37 -7.52
N PRO A 78 -8.05 18.05 -6.22
CA PRO A 78 -7.42 18.84 -5.16
C PRO A 78 -5.89 18.80 -5.19
N LEU A 79 -5.29 17.84 -5.90
CA LEU A 79 -3.82 17.72 -6.04
C LEU A 79 -3.29 18.26 -7.38
N GLY A 80 -4.17 18.80 -8.23
CA GLY A 80 -3.79 19.44 -9.49
C GLY A 80 -3.13 18.51 -10.50
N ASP A 81 -3.52 17.24 -10.51
CA ASP A 81 -3.03 16.19 -11.41
C ASP A 81 -3.54 16.33 -12.86
N TRP A 82 -4.73 16.92 -13.07
CA TRP A 82 -5.34 17.16 -14.38
C TRP A 82 -4.57 18.23 -15.16
N GLN A 83 -3.99 19.21 -14.46
CA GLN A 83 -3.22 20.31 -15.06
C GLN A 83 -1.75 19.95 -15.30
N ARG A 84 -1.29 18.77 -14.84
CA ARG A 84 0.09 18.29 -15.10
C ARG A 84 0.30 18.08 -16.59
N THR A 85 1.55 18.18 -17.05
CA THR A 85 1.86 17.98 -18.47
C THR A 85 1.59 16.53 -18.89
N PRO A 86 1.37 16.25 -20.20
CA PRO A 86 1.22 14.89 -20.69
C PRO A 86 2.34 13.93 -20.23
N GLU A 87 3.58 14.42 -20.20
CA GLU A 87 4.77 13.67 -19.77
C GLU A 87 4.71 13.33 -18.28
N GLN A 88 4.32 14.29 -17.43
CA GLN A 88 4.15 14.05 -15.99
C GLN A 88 3.05 13.04 -15.71
N ARG A 89 1.93 13.11 -16.44
CA ARG A 89 0.84 12.12 -16.30
C ARG A 89 1.28 10.73 -16.78
N ALA A 90 2.08 10.65 -17.85
CA ALA A 90 2.64 9.39 -18.33
C ALA A 90 3.62 8.80 -17.32
N LEU A 91 4.51 9.62 -16.75
CA LEU A 91 5.45 9.21 -15.70
C LEU A 91 4.69 8.69 -14.47
N ALA A 92 3.68 9.44 -14.01
CA ALA A 92 2.84 9.01 -12.88
C ALA A 92 2.20 7.64 -13.13
N ARG A 93 1.68 7.40 -14.33
CA ARG A 93 1.11 6.11 -14.70
C ARG A 93 2.16 5.00 -14.74
N ALA A 94 3.35 5.26 -15.27
CA ALA A 94 4.44 4.30 -15.32
C ALA A 94 4.91 3.91 -13.92
N VAL A 95 5.17 4.90 -13.05
CA VAL A 95 5.54 4.67 -11.65
C VAL A 95 4.45 3.90 -10.91
N GLN A 96 3.18 4.27 -11.11
CA GLN A 96 2.07 3.55 -10.49
C GLN A 96 2.06 2.08 -10.89
N SER A 97 2.17 1.78 -12.19
CA SER A 97 2.18 0.40 -12.67
C SER A 97 3.37 -0.38 -12.09
N MET A 98 4.56 0.22 -12.08
CA MET A 98 5.77 -0.39 -11.55
C MET A 98 5.61 -0.79 -10.07
N LEU A 99 5.04 0.09 -9.24
CA LEU A 99 4.81 -0.19 -7.82
C LEU A 99 3.65 -1.18 -7.59
N GLU A 100 2.51 -0.97 -8.25
CA GLU A 100 1.28 -1.69 -7.94
C GLU A 100 1.20 -3.08 -8.59
N THR A 101 1.90 -3.29 -9.71
CA THR A 101 1.82 -4.55 -10.47
C THR A 101 3.09 -5.38 -10.33
N ASP A 102 4.27 -4.79 -10.39
CA ASP A 102 5.53 -5.55 -10.36
C ASP A 102 6.06 -5.69 -8.93
N LEU A 103 6.32 -4.57 -8.24
CA LEU A 103 6.86 -4.59 -6.87
C LEU A 103 5.91 -5.27 -5.89
N TYR A 104 4.60 -5.04 -6.02
CA TYR A 104 3.60 -5.53 -5.06
C TYR A 104 3.70 -7.04 -4.83
N PHE A 105 3.78 -7.85 -5.90
CA PHE A 105 3.81 -9.30 -5.74
C PHE A 105 5.13 -9.81 -5.17
N THR A 106 6.25 -9.10 -5.40
CA THR A 106 7.50 -9.36 -4.68
C THR A 106 7.35 -9.12 -3.18
N ALA A 107 6.76 -7.99 -2.78
CA ALA A 107 6.52 -7.69 -1.37
C ALA A 107 5.58 -8.72 -0.71
N VAL A 108 4.54 -9.16 -1.42
CA VAL A 108 3.63 -10.22 -0.94
C VAL A 108 4.36 -11.55 -0.79
N TRP A 109 5.26 -11.90 -1.72
CA TRP A 109 6.05 -13.12 -1.61
C TRP A 109 6.91 -13.11 -0.35
N TRP A 110 7.67 -12.03 -0.12
CA TRP A 110 8.50 -11.89 1.08
C TRP A 110 7.70 -11.89 2.37
N ARG A 111 6.47 -11.36 2.34
CA ARG A 111 5.57 -11.36 3.51
C ARG A 111 5.03 -12.76 3.86
N TRP A 112 4.69 -13.58 2.87
CA TRP A 112 3.92 -14.82 3.08
C TRP A 112 4.73 -16.11 2.93
N THR A 113 5.93 -16.06 2.34
CA THR A 113 6.69 -17.27 1.96
C THR A 113 7.83 -17.64 2.90
N PRO A 114 8.75 -16.74 3.31
CA PRO A 114 9.85 -17.11 4.21
C PRO A 114 9.35 -17.57 5.59
N PRO A 115 9.88 -18.67 6.16
CA PRO A 115 9.41 -19.19 7.46
C PRO A 115 9.47 -18.18 8.62
N GLY A 116 10.54 -17.37 8.69
CA GLY A 116 10.67 -16.33 9.72
C GLY A 116 9.57 -15.27 9.62
N ASN A 117 9.31 -14.78 8.41
CA ASN A 117 8.24 -13.81 8.15
C ASN A 117 6.85 -14.39 8.39
N GLN A 118 6.64 -15.67 8.08
CA GLN A 118 5.37 -16.36 8.38
C GLN A 118 5.07 -16.42 9.88
N ALA A 119 6.09 -16.59 10.74
CA ALA A 119 5.88 -16.63 12.19
C ALA A 119 5.38 -15.28 12.71
N LEU A 120 6.04 -14.19 12.30
CA LEU A 120 5.64 -12.82 12.64
C LEU A 120 4.25 -12.48 12.09
N LEU A 121 4.01 -12.78 10.81
CA LEU A 121 2.73 -12.53 10.16
C LEU A 121 1.59 -13.33 10.79
N ARG A 122 1.84 -14.57 11.22
CA ARG A 122 0.80 -15.38 11.88
C ARG A 122 0.30 -14.74 13.17
N ALA A 123 1.20 -14.18 13.98
CA ALA A 123 0.82 -13.46 15.19
C ALA A 123 -0.04 -12.23 14.86
N GLU A 124 0.39 -11.42 13.89
CA GLU A 124 -0.35 -10.24 13.45
C GLU A 124 -1.72 -10.59 12.86
N MET A 125 -1.79 -11.64 12.05
CA MET A 125 -3.04 -12.13 11.48
C MET A 125 -3.99 -12.67 12.54
N ALA A 126 -3.50 -13.24 13.63
CA ALA A 126 -4.35 -13.63 14.75
C ALA A 126 -5.04 -12.42 15.41
N HIS A 127 -4.37 -11.26 15.47
CA HIS A 127 -4.97 -10.02 15.99
C HIS A 127 -6.02 -9.48 15.02
N TYR A 128 -5.69 -9.44 13.73
CA TYR A 128 -6.63 -9.08 12.67
C TYR A 128 -7.90 -9.94 12.70
N PHE A 129 -7.76 -11.27 12.76
CA PHE A 129 -8.90 -12.19 12.84
C PHE A 129 -9.73 -12.02 14.11
N GLN A 130 -9.09 -11.77 15.26
CA GLN A 130 -9.80 -11.47 16.49
C GLN A 130 -10.63 -10.18 16.38
N GLY A 131 -10.07 -9.12 15.78
CA GLY A 131 -10.80 -7.88 15.52
C GLY A 131 -12.02 -8.08 14.60
N LEU A 132 -11.99 -9.12 13.76
CA LEU A 132 -13.11 -9.54 12.91
C LEU A 132 -14.10 -10.50 13.61
N GLY A 133 -13.89 -10.81 14.89
CA GLY A 133 -14.72 -11.73 15.67
C GLY A 133 -14.46 -13.22 15.40
N VAL A 134 -13.35 -13.57 14.74
CA VAL A 134 -12.96 -14.98 14.58
C VAL A 134 -12.47 -15.52 15.92
N PRO A 135 -13.03 -16.65 16.42
CA PRO A 135 -12.56 -17.26 17.66
C PRO A 135 -11.05 -17.59 17.60
N LYS A 136 -10.33 -17.32 18.71
CA LYS A 136 -8.87 -17.54 18.79
C LYS A 136 -8.44 -18.94 18.36
N LEU A 137 -9.23 -19.97 18.70
CA LEU A 137 -8.97 -21.36 18.33
C LEU A 137 -8.99 -21.62 16.81
N LEU A 138 -9.72 -20.79 16.04
CA LEU A 138 -9.82 -20.91 14.58
C LEU A 138 -8.80 -20.04 13.82
N ALA A 139 -8.07 -19.15 14.50
CA ALA A 139 -7.09 -18.27 13.87
C ALA A 139 -5.99 -19.02 13.08
N PRO A 140 -5.44 -20.16 13.55
CA PRO A 140 -4.47 -20.93 12.77
C PRO A 140 -5.04 -21.47 11.45
N LEU A 141 -6.30 -21.93 11.47
CA LEU A 141 -6.99 -22.42 10.26
C LEU A 141 -7.27 -21.27 9.28
N ALA A 142 -7.75 -20.13 9.79
CA ALA A 142 -7.98 -18.94 8.98
C ALA A 142 -6.68 -18.45 8.32
N PHE A 143 -5.56 -18.45 9.06
CA PHE A 143 -4.24 -18.11 8.53
C PHE A 143 -3.80 -19.09 7.43
N ALA A 144 -3.94 -20.40 7.67
CA ALA A 144 -3.55 -21.42 6.69
C ALA A 144 -4.34 -21.29 5.38
N GLN A 145 -5.66 -21.02 5.48
CA GLN A 145 -6.52 -20.81 4.33
C GLN A 145 -6.17 -19.52 3.56
N ALA A 146 -5.93 -18.42 4.27
CA ALA A 146 -5.49 -17.16 3.65
C ALA A 146 -4.15 -17.35 2.92
N ARG A 147 -3.18 -17.97 3.57
CA ARG A 147 -1.86 -18.27 2.99
C ARG A 147 -1.98 -19.12 1.73
N LYS A 148 -2.80 -20.18 1.74
CA LYS A 148 -3.04 -21.03 0.56
C LYS A 148 -3.59 -20.22 -0.62
N GLY A 149 -4.51 -19.28 -0.37
CA GLY A 149 -5.03 -18.36 -1.38
C GLY A 149 -3.94 -17.45 -1.96
N ILE A 150 -3.15 -16.83 -1.09
CA ILE A 150 -2.04 -15.94 -1.49
C ILE A 150 -0.98 -16.69 -2.30
N GLN A 151 -0.61 -17.91 -1.89
CA GLN A 151 0.35 -18.72 -2.64
C GLN A 151 -0.13 -19.03 -4.06
N LYS A 152 -1.41 -19.36 -4.23
CA LYS A 152 -2.00 -19.53 -5.57
C LYS A 152 -1.94 -18.24 -6.40
N GLN A 153 -2.24 -17.10 -5.79
CA GLN A 153 -2.16 -15.81 -6.46
C GLN A 153 -0.73 -15.47 -6.89
N LEU A 154 0.26 -15.69 -6.02
CA LEU A 154 1.68 -15.50 -6.33
C LEU A 154 2.11 -16.38 -7.51
N GLN A 155 1.67 -17.64 -7.55
CA GLN A 155 1.95 -18.52 -8.70
C GLN A 155 1.31 -18.02 -9.99
N ALA A 156 0.05 -17.56 -9.94
CA ALA A 156 -0.65 -17.03 -11.11
C ALA A 156 0.00 -15.73 -11.65
N GLN A 157 0.51 -14.89 -10.76
CA GLN A 157 1.17 -13.61 -11.09
C GLN A 157 2.65 -13.76 -11.44
N GLY A 158 3.20 -14.97 -11.40
CA GLY A 158 4.59 -15.26 -11.77
C GLY A 158 5.61 -15.01 -10.66
N ALA A 159 5.35 -14.15 -9.67
CA ALA A 159 6.26 -13.94 -8.54
C ALA A 159 6.56 -15.23 -7.75
N GLY A 160 5.58 -16.14 -7.64
CA GLY A 160 5.77 -17.45 -7.01
C GLY A 160 6.67 -18.42 -7.80
N ARG A 161 7.02 -18.09 -9.04
CA ARG A 161 7.88 -18.91 -9.91
C ARG A 161 9.34 -18.43 -9.92
N LYS A 162 9.60 -17.25 -9.36
CA LYS A 162 10.93 -16.63 -9.27
C LYS A 162 11.64 -17.07 -8.00
N SER A 163 12.96 -17.11 -8.05
CA SER A 163 13.82 -17.30 -6.86
C SER A 163 13.80 -16.06 -5.94
N PRO A 164 14.14 -16.21 -4.65
CA PRO A 164 14.33 -15.07 -3.75
C PRO A 164 15.33 -14.04 -4.28
N GLU A 165 16.38 -14.49 -4.96
CA GLU A 165 17.43 -13.65 -5.55
C GLU A 165 16.88 -12.84 -6.73
N GLU A 166 16.12 -13.47 -7.63
CA GLU A 166 15.47 -12.80 -8.76
C GLU A 166 14.45 -11.73 -8.30
N LEU A 167 13.66 -12.08 -7.28
CA LEU A 167 12.70 -11.15 -6.68
C LEU A 167 13.41 -9.95 -6.06
N THR A 168 14.50 -10.20 -5.32
CA THR A 168 15.31 -9.15 -4.69
C THR A 168 15.91 -8.23 -5.74
N ALA A 169 16.62 -8.78 -6.74
CA ALA A 169 17.24 -8.01 -7.81
C ALA A 169 16.24 -7.13 -8.57
N ASN A 170 15.07 -7.69 -8.93
CA ASN A 170 14.01 -6.91 -9.60
C ASN A 170 13.51 -5.77 -8.72
N SER A 171 13.27 -6.03 -7.44
CA SER A 171 12.78 -5.01 -6.52
C SER A 171 13.79 -3.90 -6.22
N GLU A 172 15.10 -4.22 -6.21
CA GLU A 172 16.19 -3.24 -6.09
C GLU A 172 16.25 -2.32 -7.33
N GLN A 173 16.04 -2.88 -8.54
CA GLN A 173 15.95 -2.08 -9.77
C GLN A 173 14.75 -1.13 -9.74
N ILE A 174 13.57 -1.61 -9.29
CA ILE A 174 12.38 -0.78 -9.14
C ILE A 174 12.61 0.37 -8.16
N MET A 175 13.22 0.11 -7.00
CA MET A 175 13.51 1.15 -6.02
C MET A 175 14.56 2.15 -6.52
N SER A 176 15.55 1.67 -7.27
CA SER A 176 16.53 2.56 -7.93
C SER A 176 15.84 3.45 -8.97
N ALA A 177 14.94 2.89 -9.79
CA ALA A 177 14.16 3.66 -10.75
C ALA A 177 13.26 4.69 -10.05
N LEU A 178 12.59 4.33 -8.95
CA LEU A 178 11.78 5.27 -8.17
C LEU A 178 12.63 6.41 -7.60
N ARG A 179 13.82 6.10 -7.08
CA ARG A 179 14.79 7.11 -6.61
C ARG A 179 15.19 8.05 -7.75
N ASP A 180 15.47 7.52 -8.92
CA ASP A 180 15.91 8.32 -10.07
C ASP A 180 14.76 9.16 -10.65
N CYS A 181 13.52 8.65 -10.63
CA CYS A 181 12.32 9.44 -10.96
C CYS A 181 12.10 10.60 -9.98
N LEU A 182 12.37 10.40 -8.69
CA LEU A 182 12.29 11.45 -7.67
C LEU A 182 13.43 12.48 -7.85
N GLY A 183 14.64 12.02 -8.11
CA GLY A 183 15.83 12.87 -8.24
C GLY A 183 16.02 13.75 -7.00
N ASP A 184 16.23 15.05 -7.23
CA ASP A 184 16.36 16.06 -6.17
C ASP A 184 15.03 16.75 -5.82
N GLN A 185 13.91 16.31 -6.40
CA GLN A 185 12.61 16.92 -6.18
C GLN A 185 12.02 16.51 -4.81
N PRO A 186 11.23 17.39 -4.17
CA PRO A 186 10.59 17.04 -2.90
C PRO A 186 9.46 16.01 -3.07
N PHE A 187 8.84 15.95 -4.24
CA PHE A 187 7.78 15.01 -4.64
C PHE A 187 8.01 14.48 -6.05
N LEU A 188 7.40 13.35 -6.41
CA LEU A 188 7.66 12.61 -7.65
C LEU A 188 7.38 13.40 -8.93
N LEU A 189 6.55 14.44 -8.86
CA LEU A 189 6.21 15.30 -10.01
C LEU A 189 6.57 16.77 -9.78
N GLY A 190 7.49 17.08 -8.86
CA GLY A 190 8.01 18.43 -8.61
C GLY A 190 7.76 18.93 -7.18
N ASP A 191 7.42 20.22 -7.06
CA ASP A 191 7.41 20.94 -5.76
C ASP A 191 6.19 20.67 -4.87
N ALA A 192 5.10 20.14 -5.44
CA ALA A 192 3.84 19.89 -4.72
C ALA A 192 3.40 18.42 -4.85
N PRO A 193 2.86 17.82 -3.77
CA PRO A 193 2.43 16.42 -3.77
C PRO A 193 1.31 16.19 -4.79
N ALA A 194 1.40 15.06 -5.47
CA ALA A 194 0.44 14.55 -6.45
C ALA A 194 -0.18 13.23 -5.98
N THR A 195 -1.17 12.70 -6.69
CA THR A 195 -1.75 11.38 -6.35
C THR A 195 -0.69 10.27 -6.37
N ILE A 196 0.30 10.36 -7.26
CA ILE A 196 1.36 9.36 -7.33
C ILE A 196 2.22 9.32 -6.06
N ASP A 197 2.33 10.44 -5.33
CA ASP A 197 3.08 10.48 -4.08
C ASP A 197 2.40 9.66 -2.98
N ALA A 198 1.06 9.63 -2.95
CA ALA A 198 0.31 8.75 -2.05
C ALA A 198 0.63 7.26 -2.32
N THR A 199 0.82 6.87 -3.59
CA THR A 199 1.26 5.52 -3.96
C THR A 199 2.71 5.28 -3.53
N GLY A 200 3.64 6.15 -3.91
CA GLY A 200 5.06 6.02 -3.57
C GLY A 200 5.27 5.92 -2.05
N PHE A 201 4.64 6.82 -1.30
CA PHE A 201 4.65 6.79 0.16
C PHE A 201 4.09 5.48 0.71
N ALA A 202 2.95 5.00 0.22
CA ALA A 202 2.33 3.81 0.77
C ALA A 202 3.20 2.55 0.64
N PHE A 203 3.85 2.38 -0.51
CA PHE A 203 4.76 1.26 -0.74
C PHE A 203 6.04 1.37 0.10
N LEU A 204 6.65 2.57 0.19
CA LEU A 204 7.80 2.80 1.07
C LEU A 204 7.44 2.61 2.54
N HIS A 205 6.32 3.17 2.99
CA HIS A 205 5.88 3.13 4.37
C HIS A 205 5.63 1.70 4.85
N THR A 206 4.94 0.88 4.04
CA THR A 206 4.67 -0.52 4.37
C THR A 206 5.92 -1.39 4.34
N LEU A 207 6.90 -1.08 3.49
CA LEU A 207 8.22 -1.75 3.45
C LEU A 207 9.09 -1.38 4.65
N LEU A 208 9.17 -0.09 5.00
CA LEU A 208 10.11 0.41 6.00
C LEU A 208 9.64 0.15 7.44
N ASN A 209 8.32 0.13 7.69
CA ASN A 209 7.75 0.07 9.04
C ASN A 209 7.23 -1.31 9.44
N THR A 210 7.51 -2.35 8.65
CA THR A 210 7.22 -3.75 9.00
C THR A 210 8.42 -4.42 9.70
N PRO A 211 8.21 -5.34 10.67
CA PRO A 211 9.30 -6.09 11.30
C PRO A 211 9.80 -7.27 10.45
N LEU A 212 9.19 -7.50 9.29
CA LEU A 212 9.54 -8.60 8.41
C LEU A 212 10.96 -8.44 7.86
N ASP A 213 11.66 -9.55 7.73
CA ASP A 213 12.97 -9.62 7.10
C ASP A 213 12.80 -9.62 5.58
N ILE A 214 13.04 -8.45 4.98
CA ILE A 214 12.89 -8.21 3.55
C ILE A 214 14.20 -7.57 3.08
N PRO A 215 15.02 -8.21 2.23
CA PRO A 215 16.31 -7.67 1.80
C PRO A 215 16.22 -6.25 1.23
N LEU A 216 15.14 -5.97 0.49
CA LEU A 216 14.86 -4.65 -0.07
C LEU A 216 14.77 -3.55 1.00
N LYS A 217 14.30 -3.86 2.21
CA LYS A 217 14.17 -2.88 3.30
C LYS A 217 15.54 -2.29 3.65
N THR A 218 16.55 -3.13 3.83
CA THR A 218 17.92 -2.70 4.12
C THR A 218 18.48 -1.83 3.00
N ARG A 219 18.18 -2.17 1.75
CA ARG A 219 18.62 -1.39 0.58
C ARG A 219 17.97 -0.01 0.52
N VAL A 220 16.67 0.08 0.73
CA VAL A 220 15.95 1.37 0.72
C VAL A 220 16.38 2.24 1.91
N LEU A 221 16.65 1.66 3.08
CA LEU A 221 17.22 2.41 4.21
C LEU A 221 18.59 3.02 3.90
N ALA A 222 19.35 2.42 2.98
CA ALA A 222 20.62 2.95 2.48
C ALA A 222 20.45 3.95 1.31
N MET A 223 19.23 4.35 0.94
CA MET A 223 18.92 5.35 -0.08
C MET A 223 18.37 6.63 0.59
N PRO A 224 19.22 7.60 0.99
CA PRO A 224 18.79 8.79 1.72
C PRO A 224 17.68 9.57 1.03
N THR A 225 17.68 9.63 -0.30
CA THR A 225 16.64 10.29 -1.10
C THR A 225 15.25 9.71 -0.83
N LEU A 226 15.09 8.39 -0.85
CA LEU A 226 13.81 7.72 -0.61
C LEU A 226 13.40 7.77 0.86
N VAL A 227 14.37 7.69 1.79
CA VAL A 227 14.10 7.84 3.22
C VAL A 227 13.61 9.25 3.54
N ALA A 228 14.27 10.29 3.01
CA ALA A 228 13.86 11.68 3.21
C ALA A 228 12.48 11.96 2.58
N TYR A 229 12.21 11.40 1.39
CA TYR A 229 10.89 11.48 0.75
C TYR A 229 9.79 10.80 1.58
N HIS A 230 10.05 9.60 2.10
CA HIS A 230 9.13 8.90 2.99
C HIS A 230 8.83 9.72 4.25
N GLN A 231 9.86 10.27 4.90
CA GLN A 231 9.71 11.09 6.11
C GLN A 231 8.91 12.37 5.83
N ARG A 232 9.15 13.03 4.69
CA ARG A 232 8.40 14.23 4.26
C ARG A 232 6.92 13.92 4.09
N MET A 233 6.60 12.84 3.39
CA MET A 233 5.21 12.40 3.21
C MET A 233 4.56 11.97 4.54
N LEU A 234 5.32 11.33 5.43
CA LEU A 234 4.85 10.97 6.77
C LEU A 234 4.51 12.22 7.60
N ALA A 235 5.40 13.22 7.64
CA ALA A 235 5.16 14.45 8.38
C ALA A 235 4.00 15.27 7.81
N LEU A 236 3.87 15.31 6.48
CA LEU A 236 2.80 16.03 5.81
C LEU A 236 1.44 15.38 6.05
N CYS A 237 1.36 14.05 5.93
CA CYS A 237 0.08 13.35 5.90
C CYS A 237 -0.28 12.67 7.21
N TRP A 238 0.69 12.35 8.06
CA TRP A 238 0.53 11.57 9.30
C TRP A 238 1.41 12.14 10.43
N PRO A 239 1.27 13.43 10.78
CA PRO A 239 2.12 14.10 11.77
C PRO A 239 2.05 13.41 13.14
N GLU A 240 0.93 12.79 13.49
CA GLU A 240 0.77 12.02 14.73
C GLU A 240 1.59 10.72 14.79
N ARG A 241 2.26 10.35 13.69
CA ARG A 241 3.14 9.18 13.58
C ARG A 241 4.61 9.56 13.40
N VAL A 242 4.94 10.86 13.43
CA VAL A 242 6.33 11.31 13.47
C VAL A 242 6.86 11.09 14.89
N ALA A 243 8.04 10.47 14.99
CA ALA A 243 8.71 10.21 16.25
C ALA A 243 9.25 11.51 16.88
#